data_AF-A0A2V8JZ99-F1
#
_entry.id   AF-A0A2V8JZ99-F1
#
_cell.length_a   1.000
_cell.length_b   1.000
_cell.length_c   1.000
_cell.angle_alpha   90.00
_cell.angle_beta   90.00
_cell.angle_gamma   90.00
#
_symmetry.space_group_name_H-M   'P 1'
#
loop_
_entity.id
_entity.type
_entity.pdbx_description
1 polymer ?
#
loop_
_entity_poly.entity_id
_entity_poly.type
_entity_poly.pdbx_seq_one_letter_code
_entity_poly.pdbx_strand_id
1 'polypeptide(L)'
;MAEWHLIETQPADEFAQLHLFSIKKSQGDQAIEFQITVYEYANRNKLSMRFFAQADKQVNQKTAPFTPFGWGPTLLDALSECVKSINRFPYEGGTGT
;
A
#
# COMPACT_ATOMS: atom_id res chain seq x y z
N MET A 1 -4.23 7.45 21.56
CA MET A 1 -4.23 8.19 20.28
C MET A 1 -2.87 8.86 20.15
N ALA A 2 -2.20 8.73 19.01
CA ALA A 2 -0.89 9.35 18.82
C ALA A 2 -1.05 10.88 18.66
N GLU A 3 -0.14 11.66 19.24
CA GLU A 3 -0.24 13.12 19.36
C GLU A 3 -0.41 13.84 18.02
N TRP A 4 0.12 13.28 16.93
CA TRP A 4 0.03 13.84 15.58
C TRP A 4 -1.41 13.89 15.02
N HIS A 5 -2.36 13.15 15.60
CA HIS A 5 -3.78 13.23 15.20
C HIS A 5 -4.42 14.58 15.55
N LEU A 6 -3.78 15.38 16.40
CA LEU A 6 -4.25 16.69 16.84
C LEU A 6 -3.82 17.83 15.91
N ILE A 7 -3.09 17.52 14.84
CA ILE A 7 -2.67 18.53 13.85
C ILE A 7 -3.93 19.12 13.20
N GLU A 8 -4.06 20.44 13.28
CA GLU A 8 -5.10 21.17 12.56
C GLU A 8 -4.77 21.19 11.07
N THR A 9 -5.64 20.59 10.27
CA THR A 9 -5.55 20.58 8.81
C THR A 9 -6.73 21.31 8.23
N GLN A 10 -6.63 21.80 6.99
CA GLN A 10 -7.82 22.31 6.32
C GLN A 10 -8.84 21.18 6.16
N PRO A 11 -10.16 21.45 6.19
CA PRO A 11 -11.18 20.41 6.07
C PRO A 11 -11.11 19.59 4.78
N ALA A 12 -10.46 20.11 3.74
CA ALA A 12 -10.25 19.44 2.46
C ALA A 12 -8.94 18.61 2.41
N ASP A 13 -8.03 18.80 3.37
CA ASP A 13 -6.74 18.14 3.40
C ASP A 13 -6.84 16.78 4.10
N GLU A 14 -6.28 15.75 3.48
CA GLU A 14 -6.11 14.44 4.12
C GLU A 14 -4.66 14.32 4.64
N PHE A 15 -4.51 14.39 5.96
CA PHE A 15 -3.22 14.19 6.62
C PHE A 15 -3.04 12.76 7.11
N ALA A 16 -1.88 12.18 6.83
CA ALA A 16 -1.54 10.82 7.21
C ALA A 16 -0.11 10.70 7.73
N GLN A 17 0.08 9.81 8.71
CA GLN A 17 1.39 9.27 9.04
C GLN A 17 1.74 8.13 8.06
N LEU A 18 2.97 8.14 7.54
CA LEU A 18 3.44 7.12 6.62
C LEU A 18 4.23 6.03 7.35
N HIS A 19 3.94 4.78 7.02
CA HIS A 19 4.69 3.60 7.44
C HIS A 19 5.25 2.91 6.19
N LEU A 20 6.56 2.68 6.14
CA LEU A 20 7.23 2.09 4.98
C LEU A 20 7.61 0.63 5.27
N PHE A 21 7.26 -0.25 4.34
CA PHE A 21 7.57 -1.67 4.39
C PHE A 21 8.15 -2.12 3.06
N SER A 22 8.80 -3.29 3.04
CA SER A 22 9.18 -3.95 1.80
C SER A 22 8.92 -5.45 1.86
N ILE A 23 8.69 -6.05 0.68
CA ILE A 23 8.58 -7.49 0.49
C ILE A 23 9.37 -7.90 -0.75
N LYS A 24 10.11 -9.01 -0.65
CA LYS A 24 10.76 -9.65 -1.80
C LYS A 24 9.86 -10.81 -2.26
N LYS A 25 9.19 -10.62 -3.40
CA LYS A 25 8.37 -11.65 -4.04
C LYS A 25 9.26 -12.54 -4.90
N SER A 26 9.20 -13.85 -4.68
CA SER A 26 9.85 -14.82 -5.59
C SER A 26 8.97 -15.04 -6.81
N GLN A 27 9.53 -14.89 -8.01
CA GLN A 27 8.86 -15.17 -9.27
C GLN A 27 9.84 -15.84 -10.25
N GLY A 28 9.69 -17.14 -10.45
CA GLY A 28 10.70 -17.94 -11.14
C GLY A 28 12.03 -17.87 -10.40
N ASP A 29 13.10 -17.58 -11.13
CA ASP A 29 14.46 -17.41 -10.58
C ASP A 29 14.74 -15.98 -10.06
N GLN A 30 13.76 -15.08 -10.16
CA GLN A 30 13.92 -13.67 -9.81
C GLN A 30 13.27 -13.34 -8.46
N ALA A 31 13.99 -12.57 -7.64
CA ALA A 31 13.44 -11.92 -6.46
C ALA A 31 13.10 -10.47 -6.78
N ILE A 32 11.83 -10.12 -6.70
CA ILE A 32 11.30 -8.81 -7.06
C ILE A 32 10.93 -8.08 -5.78
N GLU A 33 11.65 -7.00 -5.49
CA GLU A 33 11.37 -6.18 -4.32
C GLU A 33 10.21 -5.22 -4.61
N PHE A 34 9.23 -5.18 -3.71
CA PHE A 34 8.17 -4.18 -3.66
C PHE A 34 8.34 -3.38 -2.37
N GLN A 35 8.28 -2.06 -2.47
CA GLN A 35 8.07 -1.17 -1.34
C GLN A 35 6.57 -0.93 -1.18
N ILE A 36 6.10 -0.93 0.07
CA ILE A 36 4.70 -0.66 0.42
C ILE A 36 4.68 0.55 1.33
N THR A 37 3.90 1.55 0.96
CA THR A 37 3.61 2.71 1.81
C THR A 37 2.23 2.52 2.42
N VAL A 38 2.13 2.55 3.75
CA VAL A 38 0.86 2.58 4.46
C VAL A 38 0.60 3.99 4.98
N TYR A 39 -0.51 4.57 4.54
CA TYR A 39 -1.04 5.86 4.96
C TYR A 39 -2.00 5.61 6.12
N GLU A 40 -1.62 6.03 7.32
CA GLU A 40 -2.50 6.09 8.49
C GLU A 40 -3.12 7.48 8.57
N TYR A 41 -4.38 7.62 8.17
CA TYR A 41 -5.06 8.91 8.16
C TYR A 41 -5.50 9.35 9.57
N ALA A 42 -5.42 10.65 9.85
CA ALA A 42 -5.92 11.18 11.13
C ALA A 42 -7.41 10.87 11.33
N ASN A 43 -8.20 11.01 10.27
CA ASN A 43 -9.64 10.75 10.24
C ASN A 43 -9.95 9.43 9.54
N ARG A 44 -11.00 8.74 9.99
CA ARG A 44 -11.51 7.54 9.32
C ARG A 44 -12.33 7.92 8.10
N ASN A 45 -12.28 7.09 7.05
CA ASN A 45 -13.15 7.26 5.90
C ASN A 45 -14.60 6.81 6.21
N LYS A 46 -15.51 6.94 5.22
CA LYS A 46 -16.94 6.56 5.37
C LYS A 46 -17.16 5.08 5.75
N LEU A 47 -16.19 4.22 5.50
CA LEU A 47 -16.21 2.79 5.83
C LEU A 47 -15.50 2.48 7.15
N SER A 48 -15.21 3.49 7.97
CA SER A 48 -14.45 3.37 9.23
C SER A 48 -13.02 2.83 9.06
N MET A 49 -12.46 2.86 7.86
CA MET A 49 -11.08 2.48 7.59
C MET A 49 -10.16 3.67 7.81
N ARG A 50 -8.98 3.40 8.37
CA ARG A 50 -7.96 4.42 8.68
C ARG A 50 -6.66 4.20 7.91
N PHE A 51 -6.39 2.96 7.51
CA PHE A 51 -5.13 2.57 6.92
C PHE A 51 -5.33 2.22 5.44
N PHE A 52 -4.52 2.84 4.59
CA PHE A 52 -4.44 2.52 3.17
C PHE A 52 -3.00 2.10 2.85
N ALA A 53 -2.82 0.91 2.30
CA ALA A 53 -1.53 0.40 1.87
C ALA A 53 -1.48 0.40 0.33
N GLN A 54 -0.36 0.83 -0.25
CA GLN A 54 -0.12 0.80 -1.69
C GLN A 54 1.32 0.42 -2.00
N ALA A 55 1.51 -0.45 -3.00
CA ALA A 55 2.83 -0.82 -3.48
C ALA A 55 3.39 0.19 -4.49
N ASP A 56 4.72 0.30 -4.57
CA ASP A 56 5.43 1.22 -5.49
C ASP A 56 5.39 0.75 -6.96
N LYS A 57 5.08 -0.53 -7.20
CA LYS A 57 5.08 -1.13 -8.55
C LYS A 57 3.73 -1.70 -8.93
N GLN A 58 3.44 -1.66 -10.23
CA GLN A 58 2.31 -2.37 -10.82
C GLN A 58 2.59 -3.87 -10.98
N VAL A 59 1.53 -4.67 -11.06
CA VAL A 59 1.53 -6.07 -11.48
C VAL A 59 0.66 -6.21 -12.74
N ASN A 60 0.73 -7.37 -13.40
CA ASN A 60 -0.09 -7.71 -14.57
C ASN A 60 0.08 -6.72 -15.75
N GLN A 61 1.27 -6.11 -15.89
CA GLN A 61 1.53 -4.98 -16.79
C GLN A 61 1.25 -5.26 -18.26
N LYS A 62 1.36 -6.51 -18.71
CA LYS A 62 1.14 -6.88 -20.12
C LYS A 62 -0.33 -7.20 -20.41
N THR A 63 -1.14 -7.45 -19.38
CA THR A 63 -2.56 -7.81 -19.53
C THR A 63 -3.48 -6.66 -19.12
N ALA A 64 -3.38 -6.23 -17.86
CA ALA A 64 -4.15 -5.12 -17.29
C ALA A 64 -3.36 -4.58 -16.10
N PRO A 65 -2.53 -3.52 -16.31
CA PRO A 65 -1.69 -2.95 -15.27
C PRO A 65 -2.51 -2.55 -14.05
N PHE A 66 -2.04 -2.97 -12.88
CA PHE A 66 -2.74 -2.73 -11.62
C PHE A 66 -1.72 -2.46 -10.52
N THR A 67 -1.91 -1.38 -9.76
CA THR A 67 -1.08 -1.10 -8.58
C THR A 67 -1.69 -1.81 -7.37
N PRO A 68 -0.99 -2.79 -6.77
CA PRO A 68 -1.47 -3.46 -5.57
C PRO A 68 -1.74 -2.47 -4.44
N PHE A 69 -2.89 -2.65 -3.80
CA PHE A 69 -3.31 -1.85 -2.67
C PHE A 69 -4.13 -2.67 -1.68
N GLY A 70 -4.34 -2.12 -0.48
CA GLY A 70 -5.21 -2.68 0.56
C GLY A 70 -5.77 -1.59 1.47
N TRP A 71 -6.98 -1.76 1.97
CA TRP A 71 -7.58 -0.90 3.00
C TRP A 71 -7.87 -1.72 4.26
N GLY A 72 -7.74 -1.10 5.42
CA GLY A 72 -7.98 -1.78 6.68
C GLY A 72 -8.35 -0.86 7.85
N PRO A 73 -9.04 -1.40 8.87
CA PRO A 73 -9.23 -0.70 10.14
C PRO A 73 -7.94 -0.65 10.96
N THR A 74 -6.97 -1.53 10.69
CA THR A 74 -5.64 -1.56 11.30
C THR A 74 -4.52 -1.54 10.25
N LEU A 75 -3.30 -1.19 10.69
CA LEU A 75 -2.08 -1.24 9.89
C LEU A 75 -1.86 -2.63 9.26
N LEU A 76 -2.05 -3.68 10.07
CA LEU A 76 -1.83 -5.07 9.66
C LEU A 76 -2.87 -5.52 8.63
N ASP A 77 -4.13 -5.11 8.77
CA ASP A 77 -5.18 -5.44 7.81
C ASP A 77 -4.88 -4.84 6.43
N ALA A 78 -4.57 -3.54 6.37
CA ALA A 78 -4.25 -2.86 5.12
C ALA A 78 -3.00 -3.47 4.45
N LEU A 79 -1.95 -3.71 5.24
CA LEU A 79 -0.72 -4.31 4.75
C LEU A 79 -0.96 -5.73 4.23
N SER A 80 -1.73 -6.55 4.96
CA SER A 80 -2.06 -7.93 4.56
C SER A 80 -2.85 -7.96 3.25
N GLU A 81 -3.84 -7.08 3.09
CA GLU A 81 -4.59 -6.97 1.84
C GLU A 81 -3.70 -6.54 0.68
N CYS A 82 -2.81 -5.56 0.87
CA CYS A 82 -1.86 -5.15 -0.16
C CYS A 82 -0.90 -6.29 -0.54
N VAL A 83 -0.37 -7.03 0.43
CA VAL A 83 0.52 -8.19 0.17
C VAL A 83 -0.23 -9.31 -0.58
N LYS A 84 -1.49 -9.61 -0.22
CA LYS A 84 -2.32 -10.55 -1.00
C LYS A 84 -2.48 -10.07 -2.44
N SER A 85 -2.72 -8.77 -2.61
CA SER A 85 -2.87 -8.11 -3.91
C SER A 85 -1.60 -8.22 -4.77
N ILE A 86 -0.41 -8.02 -4.18
CA ILE A 86 0.91 -8.21 -4.83
C ILE A 86 1.07 -9.65 -5.33
N ASN A 87 0.61 -10.63 -4.55
CA ASN A 87 0.75 -12.05 -4.87
C ASN A 87 -0.31 -12.57 -5.85
N ARG A 88 -1.37 -11.79 -6.13
CA ARG A 88 -2.47 -12.21 -7.00
C ARG A 88 -2.09 -12.30 -8.47
N PHE A 89 -1.16 -11.47 -8.93
CA PHE A 89 -0.78 -11.38 -10.34
C PHE A 89 0.75 -11.36 -10.53
N PRO A 90 1.28 -11.81 -11.68
CA PRO A 90 2.71 -11.73 -11.97
C PRO A 90 3.20 -10.28 -12.05
N TYR A 91 4.47 -10.04 -11.71
CA TYR A 91 5.15 -8.81 -12.13
C TYR A 91 5.77 -9.05 -13.50
N GLU A 92 5.49 -8.17 -14.45
CA GLU A 92 5.88 -8.30 -15.85
C GLU A 92 6.66 -7.08 -16.36
N GLY A 93 6.98 -6.15 -15.45
CA GLY A 93 7.87 -5.04 -15.72
C GLY A 93 9.27 -5.57 -15.99
N GLY A 94 9.88 -5.11 -17.08
CA GLY A 94 11.28 -5.42 -17.34
C GLY A 94 12.14 -4.90 -16.20
N THR A 95 13.12 -5.69 -15.76
CA THR A 95 14.25 -5.19 -14.99
C THR A 95 14.98 -4.17 -15.84
N GLY A 96 14.55 -2.91 -15.77
CA GLY A 96 15.23 -1.79 -16.40
C GLY A 96 16.54 -1.58 -15.65
N THR A 97 17.62 -2.08 -16.27
CA THR A 97 19.04 -1.66 -16.21
C THR A 97 19.49 -0.90 -14.98
#